data_AF-A0A2M7FMP0-F1
#
_entry.id   AF-A0A2M7FMP0-F1
#
_cell.length_a   1.000
_cell.length_b   1.000
_cell.length_c   1.000
_cell.angle_alpha   90.00
_cell.angle_beta   90.00
_cell.angle_gamma   90.00
#
_symmetry.space_group_name_H-M   'P 1'
#
loop_
_entity.id
_entity.type
_entity.pdbx_description
1 polymer ?
#
loop_
_entity_poly.entity_id
_entity_poly.type
_entity_poly.pdbx_seq_one_letter_code
_entity_poly.pdbx_strand_id
1 'polypeptide(L)' 'AEGSPALAKEAGFNIFVAGHYATEVFGVQELGKKIKEKFGDKLEVEFIDIPNIL' A
#
# COMPACT_ATOMS: atom_id res chain seq x y z
N ALA A 1 -2.62 -15.12 -7.48
CA ALA A 1 -2.08 -15.11 -6.12
C ALA A 1 -0.84 -14.26 -6.14
N GLU A 2 -0.75 -13.27 -5.26
CA GLU A 2 0.43 -12.43 -5.11
C GLU A 2 1.62 -13.32 -4.75
N GLY A 3 2.52 -13.51 -5.70
CA GLY A 3 3.64 -14.43 -5.58
C GLY A 3 3.27 -15.91 -5.75
N SER A 4 4.17 -16.66 -6.38
CA SER A 4 4.14 -18.13 -6.38
C SER A 4 5.27 -18.64 -5.49
N PRO A 5 4.95 -19.20 -4.30
CA PRO A 5 5.96 -19.74 -3.39
C PRO A 5 6.81 -20.85 -4.02
N ALA A 6 6.22 -21.64 -4.92
CA ALA A 6 6.94 -22.69 -5.63
C ALA A 6 8.03 -22.12 -6.54
N LEU A 7 7.70 -21.08 -7.33
CA LEU A 7 8.65 -20.36 -8.18
C LEU A 7 9.77 -19.72 -7.36
N ALA A 8 9.44 -19.09 -6.23
CA ALA A 8 10.45 -18.47 -5.35
C ALA A 8 11.42 -19.52 -4.80
N LYS A 9 10.91 -20.68 -4.36
CA LYS A 9 11.72 -21.80 -3.87
C LYS A 9 12.64 -22.37 -4.96
N GLU A 10 12.11 -22.59 -6.16
CA GLU A 10 12.88 -23.11 -7.30
C GLU A 10 13.97 -22.14 -7.75
N ALA A 11 13.69 -20.83 -7.73
CA ALA A 11 14.63 -19.79 -8.12
C ALA A 11 15.63 -19.40 -7.00
N GLY A 12 15.47 -19.93 -5.79
CA GLY A 12 16.33 -19.61 -4.63
C GLY A 12 16.10 -18.21 -4.06
N PHE A 13 14.92 -17.61 -4.26
CA PHE A 13 14.56 -16.31 -3.70
C PHE A 13 13.75 -16.47 -2.40
N ASN A 14 13.97 -15.54 -1.47
CA ASN A 14 13.05 -15.34 -0.34
C ASN A 14 11.85 -14.51 -0.82
N ILE A 15 10.64 -14.91 -0.40
CA ILE A 15 9.41 -14.18 -0.71
C ILE A 15 8.71 -13.75 0.57
N PHE A 16 8.22 -12.51 0.58
CA PHE A 16 7.41 -11.95 1.65
C PHE A 16 6.07 -11.50 1.05
N VAL A 17 4.99 -12.17 1.41
CA VAL A 17 3.62 -11.77 1.06
C VAL A 17 3.10 -10.92 2.22
N ALA A 18 3.26 -9.61 2.10
CA ALA A 18 2.93 -8.67 3.17
C ALA A 18 1.46 -8.17 3.12
N GLY A 19 0.67 -8.66 2.16
CA GLY A 19 -0.73 -8.32 1.94
C GLY A 19 -0.92 -7.09 1.04
N HIS A 20 -1.74 -7.23 0.00
CA HIS A 20 -2.00 -6.21 -1.02
C HIS A 20 -2.35 -4.86 -0.39
N TYR A 21 -3.41 -4.85 0.42
CA TYR A 21 -3.86 -3.65 1.14
C TYR A 21 -2.73 -3.04 1.97
N ALA A 22 -2.11 -3.85 2.82
CA ALA A 22 -1.08 -3.39 3.75
C ALA A 22 0.13 -2.77 3.02
N THR A 23 0.45 -3.24 1.82
CA THR A 23 1.56 -2.70 1.03
C THR A 23 1.21 -1.48 0.16
N GLU A 24 -0.08 -1.25 -0.13
CA GLU A 24 -0.49 -0.20 -1.07
C GLU A 24 -1.05 1.06 -0.41
N VAL A 25 -1.39 1.03 0.88
CA VAL A 25 -1.90 2.21 1.61
C VAL A 25 -0.88 3.36 1.70
N PHE A 26 0.42 3.06 1.67
CA PHE A 26 1.46 4.08 1.86
C PHE A 26 1.42 5.17 0.78
N GLY A 27 1.13 4.79 -0.46
CA GLY A 27 1.09 5.72 -1.58
C GLY A 27 -0.04 6.75 -1.47
N VAL A 28 -1.25 6.30 -1.14
CA VAL A 28 -2.41 7.19 -1.01
C VAL A 28 -2.31 8.07 0.23
N GLN A 29 -1.75 7.56 1.33
CA GLN A 29 -1.47 8.36 2.52
C GLN A 29 -0.52 9.52 2.20
N GLU A 30 0.57 9.25 1.48
CA GLU A 30 1.56 10.27 1.14
C GLU A 30 1.02 11.27 0.10
N LEU A 31 0.19 10.80 -0.83
CA LEU A 31 -0.54 11.68 -1.74
C LEU A 31 -1.43 12.66 -0.95
N GLY A 32 -2.16 12.16 0.06
CA GLY A 32 -3.01 13.00 0.90
C GLY A 32 -2.22 14.13 1.59
N LYS A 33 -1.04 13.83 2.12
CA LYS A 33 -0.14 14.84 2.71
C LYS A 33 0.28 15.90 1.68
N LYS A 34 0.69 15.48 0.48
CA LYS A 34 1.09 16.40 -0.60
C LYS A 34 -0.06 17.30 -1.07
N ILE A 35 -1.30 16.79 -1.07
CA ILE A 35 -2.47 17.60 -1.38
C ILE A 35 -2.66 18.67 -0.30
N LYS A 36 -2.59 18.31 0.99
CA LYS A 36 -2.67 19.29 2.10
C LYS A 36 -1.58 20.34 2.02
N GLU A 37 -0.33 19.95 1.75
CA GLU A 37 0.79 20.88 1.61
C GLU A 37 0.57 21.86 0.45
N LYS A 38 0.11 21.38 -0.71
CA LYS A 38 -0.03 22.18 -1.92
C LYS A 38 -1.25 23.12 -1.89
N PHE A 39 -2.35 22.67 -1.30
CA PHE A 39 -3.63 23.36 -1.37
C PHE A 39 -4.08 23.99 -0.03
N GLY A 40 -3.40 23.69 1.07
CA GLY A 40 -3.74 24.18 2.41
C GLY A 40 -5.15 23.79 2.81
N ASP A 41 -5.81 24.69 3.55
CA ASP A 41 -7.18 24.48 4.07
C ASP A 41 -8.29 24.61 3.01
N LYS A 42 -7.92 24.72 1.73
CA LYS A 42 -8.90 24.78 0.63
C LYS A 42 -9.51 23.41 0.29
N LEU A 43 -8.87 22.33 0.72
CA LEU A 43 -9.32 20.96 0.49
C LEU A 43 -9.25 20.18 1.78
N GLU A 44 -10.38 19.59 2.17
CA GLU A 44 -10.42 18.58 3.21
C GLU A 44 -9.89 17.26 2.64
N VAL A 45 -8.95 16.64 3.36
CA VAL A 45 -8.33 15.39 2.95
C VAL A 45 -8.22 14.50 4.17
N GLU A 46 -8.80 13.32 4.08
CA GLU A 46 -8.77 12.30 5.11
C GLU A 46 -8.40 10.96 4.48
N PHE A 47 -7.54 10.19 5.15
CA PHE A 47 -7.32 8.81 4.81
C PHE A 47 -8.28 7.94 5.62
N ILE A 48 -9.25 7.33 4.94
CA ILE A 48 -10.21 6.41 5.56
C ILE A 48 -9.61 5.00 5.52
N ASP A 49 -9.09 4.56 6.66
CA ASP A 49 -8.50 3.22 6.80
C ASP A 49 -9.61 2.17 6.95
N ILE A 50 -9.87 1.42 5.89
CA ILE A 50 -10.79 0.27 5.89
C ILE A 50 -9.97 -0.97 5.52
N PRO A 51 -9.44 -1.70 6.51
CA PRO A 51 -8.58 -2.83 6.26
C PRO A 51 -9.24 -3.92 5.42
N ASN A 52 -8.51 -4.42 4.43
CA ASN A 52 -8.85 -5.64 3.71
C ASN A 52 -7.82 -6.73 4.03
N ILE A 53 -8.31 -7.92 4.40
CA ILE A 53 -7.49 -9.07 4.80
C ILE A 53 -7.11 -10.00 3.64
N LEU A 54 -7.66 -9.76 2.45
CA LEU A 54 -7.40 -10.52 1.24
C LEU A 54 -6.21 -9.99 0.45
#